data_AF-A0A2D8HSC7-F1
#
_entry.id   AF-A0A2D8HSC7-F1
#
_cell.length_a   1.000
_cell.length_b   1.000
_cell.length_c   1.000
_cell.angle_alpha   90.00
_cell.angle_beta   90.00
_cell.angle_gamma   90.00
#
_symmetry.space_group_name_H-M   'P 1'
#
loop_
_entity.id
_entity.type
_entity.pdbx_description
1 polymer ?
#
loop_
_entity_poly.entity_id
_entity_poly.type
_entity_poly.pdbx_seq_one_letter_code
_entity_poly.pdbx_strand_id
1 'polypeptide(L)' 'MVMTQTVTTFTGKTISVPLRSLCVHGDTPGAVEIARAVREALEAEGIGIYSFT' A
#
# COMPACT_ATOMS: atom_id res chain seq x y z
N MET A 1 2.28 -6.99 -0.12
CA MET A 1 2.23 -6.14 1.09
C MET A 1 0.94 -6.30 1.87
N VAL A 2 -0.22 -5.79 1.42
CA VAL A 2 -1.45 -5.80 2.25
C VAL A 2 -2.05 -7.20 2.43
N MET A 3 -2.24 -7.95 1.34
CA MET A 3 -2.86 -9.29 1.40
C MET A 3 -1.96 -10.33 2.10
N THR A 4 -0.66 -10.29 1.80
CA THR A 4 0.30 -11.30 2.26
C THR A 4 1.10 -10.90 3.50
N GLN A 5 1.05 -9.63 3.90
CA GLN A 5 1.88 -9.06 4.98
C GLN A 5 3.38 -9.26 4.75
N THR A 6 3.81 -9.24 3.48
CA THR A 6 5.21 -9.40 3.06
C THR A 6 5.61 -8.43 1.94
N VAL A 7 6.92 -8.21 1.81
CA VAL A 7 7.53 -7.47 0.69
C VAL A 7 8.81 -8.17 0.22
N THR A 8 9.09 -8.10 -1.08
CA THR A 8 10.37 -8.54 -1.66
C THR A 8 11.37 -7.39 -1.63
N THR A 9 12.54 -7.61 -1.05
CA THR A 9 13.62 -6.62 -0.98
C THR A 9 14.32 -6.47 -2.33
N PHE A 10 15.15 -5.43 -2.49
CA PHE A 10 15.98 -5.24 -3.68
C PHE A 10 16.98 -6.39 -3.93
N THR A 11 17.31 -7.16 -2.89
CA THR A 11 18.14 -8.37 -2.97
C THR A 11 17.35 -9.63 -3.32
N GLY A 12 16.04 -9.53 -3.55
CA GLY A 12 15.15 -10.66 -3.86
C GLY A 12 14.65 -11.45 -2.64
N LYS A 13 15.10 -11.11 -1.43
CA LYS A 13 14.61 -11.75 -0.19
C LYS A 13 13.20 -11.29 0.12
N THR A 14 12.29 -12.20 0.43
CA THR A 14 10.98 -11.83 0.98
C THR A 14 11.08 -11.64 2.50
N ILE A 15 10.55 -10.54 3.02
CA ILE A 15 10.49 -10.24 4.45
C ILE A 15 9.04 -10.04 4.91
N SER A 16 8.76 -10.38 6.17
CA SER A 16 7.48 -10.10 6.82
C SER A 16 7.40 -8.63 7.20
N VAL A 17 6.25 -8.01 6.91
CA VAL A 17 5.94 -6.61 7.21
C VAL A 17 4.49 -6.56 7.72
N PRO A 18 4.28 -6.84 9.02
CA PRO A 18 2.96 -6.73 9.63
C PRO A 18 2.58 -5.24 9.69
N LEU A 19 1.69 -4.81 8.80
CA LEU A 19 1.32 -3.41 8.62
C LEU A 19 -0.17 -3.21 8.84
N ARG A 20 -0.52 -2.11 9.51
CA ARG A 20 -1.90 -1.65 9.68
C ARG A 20 -2.20 -0.38 8.89
N SER A 21 -1.17 0.29 8.37
CA SER A 21 -1.28 1.52 7.60
C SER A 21 -0.32 1.48 6.41
N LEU A 22 -0.66 2.24 5.37
CA LEU A 22 0.22 2.48 4.22
C LEU A 22 0.40 4.00 4.10
N CYS A 23 1.65 4.47 4.14
CA CYS A 23 1.94 5.88 3.90
C CYS A 23 1.93 6.15 2.40
N VAL A 24 1.29 7.24 1.99
CA VAL A 24 1.33 7.75 0.61
C VAL A 24 1.78 9.21 0.65
N HIS A 25 2.58 9.60 -0.34
CA HIS A 25 3.02 10.97 -0.51
C HIS A 25 2.05 11.74 -1.40
N GLY A 26 2.07 13.07 -1.29
CA GLY A 26 1.17 14.00 -2.00
C GLY A 26 1.87 15.29 -2.44
N ASP A 27 3.20 15.32 -2.37
CA ASP A 27 4.05 16.50 -2.44
C ASP A 27 4.74 16.70 -3.80
N THR A 28 4.60 15.75 -4.73
CA THR A 28 5.21 15.79 -6.06
C THR A 28 4.16 15.66 -7.17
N PRO A 29 4.42 16.19 -8.38
CA PRO A 29 3.58 15.91 -9.53
C PRO A 29 3.42 14.40 -9.74
N GLY A 30 2.20 13.91 -9.90
CA GLY A 30 1.91 12.48 -10.02
C GLY A 30 1.56 11.78 -8.69
N ALA A 31 1.75 12.42 -7.54
CA ALA A 31 1.56 11.78 -6.25
C ALA A 31 0.09 11.42 -5.97
N VAL A 32 -0.86 12.29 -6.38
CA VAL A 32 -2.30 12.03 -6.22
C VAL A 32 -2.74 10.89 -7.13
N GLU A 33 -2.21 10.82 -8.35
CA GLU A 33 -2.47 9.76 -9.31
C GLU A 33 -2.00 8.41 -8.77
N ILE A 34 -0.80 8.37 -8.15
CA ILE A 34 -0.28 7.19 -7.47
C ILE A 34 -1.20 6.80 -6.29
N ALA A 35 -1.59 7.75 -5.44
CA ALA A 35 -2.48 7.49 -4.31
C ALA A 35 -3.84 6.93 -4.78
N ARG A 36 -4.38 7.46 -5.89
CA ARG A 36 -5.62 6.98 -6.52
C ARG A 36 -5.47 5.55 -7.03
N ALA A 37 -4.40 5.25 -7.75
CA ALA A 37 -4.13 3.91 -8.26
C ALA A 37 -3.97 2.88 -7.13
N VAL A 38 -3.32 3.26 -6.02
CA VAL A 38 -3.21 2.40 -4.83
C VAL A 38 -4.59 2.13 -4.23
N ARG A 39 -5.44 3.16 -4.07
CA ARG A 39 -6.81 2.96 -3.56
C ARG A 39 -7.62 2.04 -4.47
N GLU A 40 -7.63 2.29 -5.78
CA GLU A 40 -8.39 1.49 -6.75
C GLU A 40 -7.96 0.02 -6.73
N ALA A 41 -6.65 -0.25 -6.65
CA ALA A 41 -6.13 -1.61 -6.58
C ALA A 41 -6.55 -2.33 -5.28
N LEU A 42 -6.57 -1.64 -4.14
CA LEU A 42 -7.02 -2.20 -2.87
C LEU A 42 -8.52 -2.48 -2.88
N GLU A 43 -9.33 -1.56 -3.40
CA GLU A 43 -10.78 -1.73 -3.51
C GLU A 43 -11.17 -2.86 -4.47
N ALA A 44 -10.44 -3.04 -5.58
CA ALA A 44 -10.65 -4.13 -6.51
C ALA A 44 -10.42 -5.52 -5.87
N GLU A 45 -9.52 -5.59 -4.89
CA GLU A 45 -9.26 -6.78 -4.07
C GLU A 45 -10.22 -6.90 -2.85
N GLY A 46 -11.25 -6.04 -2.77
CA GLY A 46 -12.23 -6.04 -1.68
C GLY A 46 -11.71 -5.49 -0.35
N ILE A 47 -10.59 -4.76 -0.36
CA ILE A 47 -9.94 -4.24 0.85
C ILE A 47 -10.45 -2.83 1.15
N GLY A 48 -11.23 -2.69 2.22
CA GLY A 48 -11.72 -1.39 2.68
C GLY A 48 -10.64 -0.53 3.34
N ILE A 49 -10.73 0.79 3.15
CA ILE A 49 -9.81 1.78 3.73
C ILE A 49 -10.57 2.64 4.75
N TYR A 50 -10.09 2.65 6.00
CA TYR A 50 -10.74 3.32 7.13
C TYR A 50 -9.73 4.12 7.95
N SER A 51 -10.21 5.09 8.72
CA SER A 51 -9.40 5.74 9.76
C SER A 51 -9.10 4.78 10.91
N PHE A 52 -8.00 5.00 11.61
CA PHE A 52 -7.70 4.27 12.84
C PHE A 52 -8.65 4.70 13.96
N THR A 53 -8.95 3.75 14.85
CA THR A 53 -9.61 3.95 16.15
C THR A 53 -8.67 3.54 17.25
#